data_AF-A0A520BJ84-F1
#
_entry.id   AF-A0A520BJ84-F1
#
_cell.length_a   1.000
_cell.length_b   1.000
_cell.length_c   1.000
_cell.angle_alpha   90.00
_cell.angle_beta   90.00
_cell.angle_gamma   90.00
#
_symmetry.space_group_name_H-M   'P 1'
#
loop_
_entity.id
_entity.type
_entity.pdbx_description
1 polymer ?
#
loop_
_entity_poly.entity_id
_entity_poly.type
_entity_poly.pdbx_seq_one_letter_code
_entity_poly.pdbx_strand_id
1 'polypeptide(L)'
;MRSMAPDDEPQSKAARQQVLRGLRAGMGFFSACKEGITRFSCDGSGFRRDDEGELPPSCERYATDAEMLAALRRFYDWESQQDAYPQRKSEVEVWRYIAAQLRPR
;
A
#
# COMPACT_ATOMS: atom_id res chain seq x y z
N MET A 1 -11.70 12.47 -20.75
CA MET A 1 -11.24 11.09 -20.52
C MET A 1 -9.76 11.05 -20.86
N ARG A 2 -8.87 11.03 -19.86
CA ARG A 2 -7.42 11.05 -20.10
C ARG A 2 -7.01 9.61 -20.41
N SER A 3 -6.63 9.34 -21.65
CA SER A 3 -6.15 8.04 -22.11
C SER A 3 -5.02 7.58 -21.20
N MET A 4 -5.22 6.44 -20.53
CA MET A 4 -4.16 5.71 -19.87
C MET A 4 -3.16 5.34 -20.98
N ALA A 5 -1.89 5.73 -20.84
CA ALA A 5 -0.89 5.39 -21.84
C ALA A 5 -0.84 3.85 -21.97
N PRO A 6 -0.76 3.28 -23.19
CA PRO A 6 -0.83 1.82 -23.41
C PRO A 6 0.30 1.04 -22.70
N ASP A 7 1.33 1.75 -22.24
CA ASP A 7 2.49 1.21 -21.51
C ASP A 7 2.33 1.28 -19.98
N ASP A 8 1.31 2.00 -19.46
CA ASP A 8 1.12 2.22 -18.02
C ASP A 8 0.47 1.01 -17.32
N GLU A 9 -0.47 0.34 -18.00
CA GLU A 9 -1.23 -0.81 -17.46
C GLU A 9 -0.37 -2.07 -17.20
N PRO A 10 0.50 -2.53 -18.12
CA PRO A 10 1.37 -3.67 -17.84
C PRO A 10 2.41 -3.34 -16.75
N GLN A 11 2.90 -2.10 -16.70
CA GLN A 11 3.86 -1.67 -15.69
C GLN A 11 3.22 -1.55 -14.31
N SER A 12 1.96 -1.10 -14.23
CA SER A 12 1.26 -0.98 -12.96
C SER A 12 0.97 -2.36 -12.39
N LYS A 13 0.58 -3.31 -13.26
CA LYS A 13 0.45 -4.73 -12.89
C LYS A 13 1.76 -5.31 -12.36
N ALA A 14 2.88 -5.07 -13.04
CA ALA A 14 4.20 -5.54 -12.59
C ALA A 14 4.59 -4.95 -11.22
N ALA A 15 4.38 -3.64 -11.03
CA ALA A 15 4.66 -2.98 -9.75
C ALA A 15 3.78 -3.50 -8.60
N ARG A 16 2.48 -3.74 -8.85
CA ARG A 16 1.57 -4.37 -7.88
C ARG A 16 2.04 -5.79 -7.50
N GLN A 17 2.49 -6.58 -8.46
CA GLN A 17 3.05 -7.91 -8.19
C GLN A 17 4.33 -7.85 -7.34
N GLN A 18 5.18 -6.85 -7.55
CA GLN A 18 6.37 -6.62 -6.72
C GLN A 18 5.98 -6.33 -5.26
N VAL A 19 4.96 -5.51 -5.03
CA VAL A 19 4.44 -5.24 -3.69
C VAL A 19 3.95 -6.52 -3.02
N LEU A 20 3.08 -7.28 -3.68
CA LEU A 20 2.54 -8.54 -3.15
C LEU A 20 3.64 -9.56 -2.85
N ARG A 21 4.65 -9.65 -3.71
CA ARG A 21 5.80 -10.53 -3.49
C ARG A 21 6.62 -10.10 -2.27
N GLY A 22 6.86 -8.80 -2.10
CA GLY A 22 7.57 -8.27 -0.94
C GLY A 22 6.82 -8.55 0.36
N LEU A 23 5.51 -8.29 0.37
CA LEU A 23 4.66 -8.59 1.54
C LEU A 23 4.68 -10.07 1.91
N ARG A 24 4.51 -10.97 0.93
CA ARG A 24 4.59 -12.42 1.13
C ARG A 24 5.96 -12.91 1.55
N ALA A 25 7.02 -12.19 1.21
CA ALA A 25 8.37 -12.48 1.66
C ALA A 25 8.64 -12.00 3.11
N GLY A 26 7.62 -11.51 3.81
CA GLY A 26 7.72 -11.03 5.19
C GLY A 26 8.12 -9.56 5.30
N MET A 27 8.15 -8.81 4.20
CA MET A 27 8.28 -7.36 4.27
C MET A 27 6.94 -6.74 4.69
N GLY A 28 7.00 -5.53 5.26
CA GLY A 28 5.84 -4.71 5.56
C GLY A 28 5.94 -3.33 4.94
N PHE A 29 4.78 -2.72 4.73
CA PHE A 29 4.68 -1.27 4.53
C PHE A 29 4.35 -0.63 5.86
N PHE A 30 5.06 0.44 6.21
CA PHE A 30 4.93 1.12 7.50
C PHE A 30 4.80 2.61 7.25
N SER A 31 3.80 3.23 7.86
CA SER A 31 3.77 4.68 8.02
C SER A 31 3.56 5.04 9.48
N ALA A 32 4.31 6.03 9.96
CA ALA A 32 4.24 6.52 11.32
C ALA A 32 3.86 8.01 11.28
N CYS A 33 2.76 8.34 11.93
CA CYS A 33 2.27 9.70 12.14
C CYS A 33 2.28 10.03 13.63
N LYS A 34 2.00 11.30 13.97
CA LYS A 34 1.92 11.73 15.38
C LYS A 34 0.85 10.95 16.19
N GLU A 35 -0.16 10.44 15.52
CA GLU A 35 -1.31 9.74 16.11
C GLU A 35 -1.13 8.22 16.19
N GLY A 36 -0.16 7.64 15.50
CA GLY A 36 0.01 6.19 15.47
C GLY A 36 0.87 5.66 14.33
N ILE A 37 0.96 4.33 14.26
CA ILE A 37 1.66 3.56 13.25
C ILE A 37 0.66 2.70 12.51
N THR A 38 0.58 2.86 11.19
CA THR A 38 -0.13 1.92 10.33
C THR A 38 0.88 0.97 9.69
N ARG A 39 0.62 -0.33 9.81
CA ARG A 39 1.43 -1.40 9.24
C ARG A 39 0.58 -2.27 8.33
N PHE A 40 1.07 -2.54 7.13
CA PHE A 40 0.54 -3.58 6.26
C PHE A 40 1.54 -4.72 6.12
N SER A 41 1.09 -5.96 6.30
CA SER A 41 1.96 -7.13 6.21
C SER A 41 1.21 -8.37 5.70
N CYS A 42 1.96 -9.41 5.31
CA CYS A 42 1.41 -10.74 5.10
C CYS A 42 1.94 -11.66 6.21
N ASP A 43 1.04 -12.36 6.90
CA ASP A 43 1.39 -13.52 7.73
C ASP A 43 1.08 -14.80 6.94
N GLY A 44 1.56 -15.95 7.41
CA GLY A 44 1.30 -17.25 6.78
C GLY A 44 -0.19 -17.56 6.57
N SER A 45 -1.09 -16.84 7.24
CA SER A 45 -2.55 -16.96 7.13
C SER A 45 -3.21 -15.94 6.19
N GLY A 46 -2.50 -14.90 5.73
CA GLY A 46 -3.06 -13.88 4.83
C GLY A 46 -2.51 -12.47 5.04
N PHE A 47 -3.10 -11.51 4.33
CA PHE A 47 -2.74 -10.09 4.45
C PHE A 47 -3.47 -9.44 5.62
N ARG A 48 -2.81 -8.49 6.27
CA ARG A 48 -3.38 -7.71 7.36
C ARG A 48 -2.88 -6.28 7.39
N ARG A 49 -3.71 -5.41 7.96
CA ARG A 49 -3.39 -4.05 8.38
C ARG A 49 -3.50 -3.99 9.91
N ASP A 50 -2.49 -3.45 10.55
CA ASP A 50 -2.48 -3.13 11.98
C ASP A 50 -2.36 -1.60 12.11
N ASP A 51 -3.30 -0.96 12.81
CA ASP A 51 -3.19 0.45 13.19
C ASP A 51 -2.96 0.54 14.71
N GLU A 52 -1.78 0.99 15.09
CA GLU A 52 -1.34 1.16 16.48
C GLU A 52 -1.41 2.65 16.83
N GLY A 53 -2.30 3.08 17.72
CA GLY A 53 -2.40 4.50 18.12
C GLY A 53 -3.83 4.97 18.39
N GLU A 54 -4.81 4.35 17.74
CA GLU A 54 -6.22 4.43 18.13
C GLU A 54 -6.52 3.36 19.20
N LEU A 55 -7.35 3.71 20.20
CA LEU A 55 -7.83 2.77 21.22
C LEU A 55 -9.33 2.49 21.00
N PRO A 56 -9.73 1.23 20.78
CA PRO A 56 -8.89 0.02 20.74
C PRO A 56 -8.07 -0.11 19.45
N PRO A 57 -6.90 -0.80 19.48
CA PRO A 57 -6.11 -1.04 18.28
C PRO A 57 -6.92 -1.81 17.25
N SER A 58 -6.90 -1.36 16.01
CA SER A 58 -7.63 -1.98 14.90
C SER A 58 -6.69 -2.91 14.12
N CYS A 59 -7.21 -4.11 13.81
CA CYS A 59 -6.55 -5.07 12.94
C CYS A 59 -7.56 -5.52 11.88
N GLU A 60 -7.26 -5.23 10.62
CA GLU A 60 -8.08 -5.65 9.48
C GLU A 60 -7.36 -6.75 8.71
N ARG A 61 -8.10 -7.78 8.26
CA ARG A 61 -7.55 -8.88 7.45
C ARG A 61 -8.13 -8.84 6.05
N TYR A 62 -7.30 -9.15 5.05
CA TYR A 62 -7.70 -9.22 3.66
C TYR A 62 -7.48 -10.63 3.13
N ALA A 63 -8.52 -11.21 2.54
CA ALA A 63 -8.49 -12.58 2.03
C ALA A 63 -7.80 -12.67 0.67
N THR A 64 -7.81 -11.58 -0.10
CA THR A 64 -7.32 -11.55 -1.49
C THR A 64 -6.27 -10.48 -1.74
N ASP A 65 -5.43 -10.72 -2.74
CA ASP A 65 -4.45 -9.78 -3.26
C ASP A 65 -5.11 -8.45 -3.68
N ALA A 66 -6.30 -8.53 -4.28
CA ALA A 66 -7.04 -7.37 -4.76
C ALA A 66 -7.50 -6.48 -3.60
N GLU A 67 -8.03 -7.07 -2.53
CA GLU A 67 -8.44 -6.34 -1.32
C GLU A 67 -7.24 -5.67 -0.65
N MET A 68 -6.14 -6.41 -0.51
CA MET A 68 -4.91 -5.88 0.08
C MET A 68 -4.36 -4.68 -0.72
N LEU A 69 -4.27 -4.81 -2.05
CA LEU A 69 -3.84 -3.71 -2.91
C LEU A 69 -4.83 -2.53 -2.82
N ALA A 70 -6.14 -2.78 -2.84
CA ALA A 70 -7.13 -1.72 -2.72
C ALA A 70 -6.99 -0.95 -1.40
N ALA A 71 -6.77 -1.65 -0.29
CA ALA A 71 -6.57 -1.04 1.02
C ALA A 71 -5.28 -0.20 1.08
N LEU A 72 -4.17 -0.76 0.59
CA LEU A 72 -2.88 -0.06 0.55
C LEU A 72 -2.92 1.19 -0.33
N ARG A 73 -3.65 1.12 -1.46
CA ARG A 73 -3.86 2.27 -2.36
C ARG A 73 -4.67 3.36 -1.67
N ARG A 74 -5.79 3.00 -1.04
CA ARG A 74 -6.64 3.96 -0.30
C ARG A 74 -5.87 4.63 0.82
N PHE A 75 -5.04 3.87 1.55
CA PHE A 75 -4.19 4.41 2.60
C PHE A 75 -3.18 5.42 2.04
N TYR A 76 -2.47 5.07 0.98
CA TYR A 76 -1.54 5.98 0.32
C TYR A 76 -2.21 7.25 -0.21
N ASP A 77 -3.39 7.15 -0.83
CA ASP A 77 -4.16 8.31 -1.29
C ASP A 77 -4.60 9.21 -0.12
N TRP A 78 -4.99 8.62 1.02
CA TRP A 78 -5.32 9.38 2.23
C TRP A 78 -4.10 10.11 2.81
N GLU A 79 -2.96 9.43 2.96
CA GLU A 79 -1.70 10.07 3.40
C GLU A 79 -1.26 11.18 2.45
N SER A 80 -1.30 10.93 1.15
CA SER A 80 -0.86 11.89 0.12
C SER A 80 -1.74 13.14 0.08
N GLN A 81 -3.00 13.06 0.52
CA GLN A 81 -3.91 14.20 0.64
C GLN A 81 -3.57 15.09 1.85
N GLN A 82 -2.97 14.53 2.91
CA GLN A 82 -2.56 15.32 4.08
C GLN A 82 -1.31 16.16 3.80
N ASP A 83 -0.42 15.69 2.92
CA ASP A 83 0.87 16.33 2.65
C ASP A 83 0.80 17.44 1.56
N ALA A 84 -0.40 17.89 1.19
CA ALA A 84 -0.64 19.02 0.28
C ALA A 84 0.05 18.92 -1.10
N TYR A 85 0.11 17.73 -1.72
CA TYR A 85 0.72 17.54 -3.04
C TYR A 85 -0.32 17.56 -4.19
N PRO A 86 -0.36 18.60 -5.06
CA PRO A 86 -1.37 18.73 -6.12
C PRO A 86 -1.09 17.91 -7.39
N GLN A 87 -0.02 17.11 -7.43
CA GLN A 87 0.31 16.28 -8.59
C GLN A 87 -0.16 14.84 -8.37
N ARG A 88 -1.29 14.47 -8.98
CA ARG A 88 -1.71 13.07 -9.10
C ARG A 88 -0.64 12.29 -9.85
N LYS A 89 0.21 11.57 -9.12
CA LYS A 89 1.19 10.63 -9.68
C LYS A 89 0.48 9.58 -10.54
N SER A 90 1.16 9.09 -11.57
CA SER A 90 0.66 7.97 -12.36
C SER A 90 0.49 6.72 -11.50
N GLU A 91 -0.32 5.77 -11.97
CA GLU A 91 -0.58 4.56 -11.20
C GLU A 91 0.71 3.76 -10.97
N VAL A 92 1.54 3.64 -12.01
CA VAL A 92 2.86 2.98 -11.94
C VAL A 92 3.76 3.61 -10.89
N GLU A 93 3.86 4.95 -10.86
CA GLU A 93 4.72 5.65 -9.91
C GLU A 93 4.28 5.42 -8.46
N VAL A 94 2.98 5.40 -8.20
CA VAL A 94 2.45 5.11 -6.86
C VAL A 94 2.86 3.71 -6.42
N TRP A 95 2.66 2.70 -7.27
CA TRP A 95 3.00 1.33 -6.91
C TRP A 95 4.51 1.11 -6.77
N ARG A 96 5.33 1.76 -7.61
CA ARG A 96 6.79 1.74 -7.47
C ARG A 96 7.24 2.39 -6.17
N TYR A 97 6.64 3.51 -5.80
CA TYR A 97 6.92 4.17 -4.52
C TYR A 97 6.57 3.27 -3.34
N ILE A 98 5.37 2.67 -3.35
CA ILE A 98 4.93 1.73 -2.30
C ILE A 98 5.89 0.54 -2.22
N ALA A 99 6.28 -0.05 -3.36
CA ALA A 99 7.23 -1.17 -3.40
C ALA A 99 8.60 -0.78 -2.82
N ALA A 100 9.09 0.43 -3.09
CA ALA A 100 10.36 0.94 -2.56
C ALA A 100 10.32 1.22 -1.06
N GLN A 101 9.13 1.42 -0.48
CA GLN A 101 8.94 1.63 0.96
C GLN A 101 8.80 0.33 1.75
N LEU A 102 8.72 -0.83 1.09
CA LEU A 102 8.68 -2.11 1.78
C LEU A 102 9.98 -2.35 2.54
N ARG A 103 9.86 -2.72 3.82
CA ARG A 103 10.98 -2.97 4.72
C ARG A 103 10.81 -4.33 5.40
N PRO A 104 11.90 -5.04 5.73
CA PRO A 104 11.80 -6.24 6.56
C PRO A 104 11.08 -5.91 7.87
N ARG A 105 10.19 -6.81 8.29
CA ARG A 105 9.41 -6.68 9.52
C ARG A 105 10.25 -6.81 10.78
#